data_AF-A0A1F9VAT8-F1
#
_entry.id   AF-A0A1F9VAT8-F1
#
_cell.length_a   1.000
_cell.length_b   1.000
_cell.length_c   1.000
_cell.angle_alpha   90.00
_cell.angle_beta   90.00
_cell.angle_gamma   90.00
#
_symmetry.space_group_name_H-M   'P 1'
#
loop_
_entity.id
_entity.type
_entity.pdbx_description
1 polymer ?
#
loop_
_entity_poly.entity_id
_entity_poly.type
_entity_poly.pdbx_seq_one_letter_code
_entity_poly.pdbx_strand_id
1 'polypeptide(L)'
;MSIKKTPANSYCKIPDKNRKNMNSKNNHFLLIIGLGTFLTLLSIRPIILAEPQTENNVQEALLKGSPKVKGHYLYFEGEGKADQNLQNQTQKRSLSKEAALLEAKTKIAYYIDQLKTKKGKLIKEERTKNKKMEFKVSIFIKGIQPQETQWDEYDNCKATVRIHKKRLLNSLKAKEP
;
A
#
# COMPACT_ATOMS: atom_id res chain seq x y z
N MET A 1 12.21 33.24 -43.56
CA MET A 1 12.74 32.75 -42.27
C MET A 1 12.08 31.41 -41.97
N SER A 2 12.82 30.32 -42.21
CA SER A 2 12.28 28.96 -42.23
C SER A 2 12.17 28.34 -40.84
N ILE A 3 10.99 27.79 -40.56
CA ILE A 3 10.61 27.11 -39.33
C ILE A 3 11.24 25.71 -39.33
N LYS A 4 12.11 25.41 -38.36
CA LYS A 4 12.60 24.04 -38.12
C LYS A 4 11.69 23.35 -37.10
N LYS A 5 10.88 22.39 -37.57
CA LYS A 5 10.17 21.41 -36.75
C LYS A 5 11.14 20.33 -36.28
N THR A 6 11.17 20.04 -34.98
CA THR A 6 11.86 18.88 -34.40
C THR A 6 10.91 17.67 -34.35
N PRO A 7 11.39 16.46 -34.68
CA PRO A 7 10.57 15.25 -34.76
C PRO A 7 10.29 14.60 -33.39
N ALA A 8 9.10 13.99 -33.31
CA ALA A 8 8.63 13.15 -32.21
C ALA A 8 9.53 11.93 -32.01
N ASN A 9 9.96 11.68 -30.78
CA ASN A 9 10.71 10.49 -30.43
C ASN A 9 9.80 9.37 -29.91
N SER A 10 10.23 8.19 -30.29
CA SER A 10 9.53 6.94 -30.51
C SER A 10 9.14 6.15 -29.25
N TYR A 11 8.06 5.41 -29.40
CA TYR A 11 7.47 4.48 -28.43
C TYR A 11 8.41 3.30 -28.12
N CYS A 12 8.73 3.08 -26.84
CA CYS A 12 9.26 1.80 -26.38
C CYS A 12 8.11 0.78 -26.25
N LYS A 13 8.10 -0.21 -27.15
CA LYS A 13 7.25 -1.41 -27.06
C LYS A 13 7.80 -2.33 -25.96
N ILE A 14 6.97 -2.69 -24.98
CA ILE A 14 7.22 -3.79 -24.04
C ILE A 14 6.52 -5.04 -24.59
N PRO A 15 7.22 -6.15 -24.86
CA PRO A 15 6.58 -7.39 -25.31
C PRO A 15 5.89 -8.12 -24.15
N ASP A 16 4.59 -8.35 -24.33
CA ASP A 16 3.69 -9.12 -23.46
C ASP A 16 3.84 -10.63 -23.77
N LYS A 17 4.39 -11.41 -22.82
CA LYS A 17 4.49 -12.88 -22.91
C LYS A 17 4.32 -13.52 -21.54
N ASN A 18 3.08 -13.92 -21.22
CA ASN A 18 2.70 -15.30 -20.84
C ASN A 18 1.43 -15.30 -20.00
N ARG A 19 0.30 -15.38 -20.70
CA ARG A 19 -0.99 -15.76 -20.13
C ARG A 19 -1.22 -17.23 -20.47
N LYS A 20 -0.95 -18.15 -19.55
CA LYS A 20 -1.40 -19.55 -19.67
C LYS A 20 -2.52 -19.80 -18.68
N ASN A 21 -3.72 -19.86 -19.26
CA ASN A 21 -4.95 -20.39 -18.71
C ASN A 21 -4.90 -21.92 -18.82
N MET A 22 -5.08 -22.65 -17.72
CA MET A 22 -5.53 -24.04 -17.77
C MET A 22 -6.54 -24.28 -16.65
N ASN A 23 -7.79 -24.28 -17.06
CA ASN A 23 -8.92 -24.90 -16.39
C ASN A 23 -8.96 -26.35 -16.91
N SER A 24 -8.83 -27.37 -16.06
CA SER A 24 -9.16 -28.75 -16.44
C SER A 24 -9.66 -29.56 -15.24
N LYS A 25 -10.77 -30.24 -15.52
CA LYS A 25 -11.67 -30.94 -14.61
C LYS A 25 -11.17 -32.37 -14.29
N ASN A 26 -11.81 -32.92 -13.25
CA ASN A 26 -12.20 -34.33 -13.05
C ASN A 26 -11.26 -35.31 -12.30
N ASN A 27 -11.77 -35.71 -11.12
CA ASN A 27 -12.03 -37.08 -10.63
C ASN A 27 -11.01 -38.20 -10.90
N HIS A 28 -10.44 -38.77 -9.83
CA HIS A 28 -10.46 -40.23 -9.67
C HIS A 28 -10.35 -40.68 -8.21
N PHE A 29 -11.27 -41.60 -7.89
CA PHE A 29 -11.38 -42.45 -6.72
C PHE A 29 -10.15 -43.35 -6.59
N LEU A 30 -9.59 -43.53 -5.39
CA LEU A 30 -8.91 -44.78 -5.02
C LEU A 30 -8.87 -44.97 -3.50
N LEU A 31 -9.42 -46.12 -3.14
CA LEU A 31 -9.69 -46.66 -1.82
C LEU A 31 -8.54 -47.62 -1.51
N ILE A 32 -7.81 -47.42 -0.41
CA ILE A 32 -6.90 -48.44 0.14
C ILE A 32 -7.18 -48.56 1.63
N ILE A 33 -7.70 -49.74 1.99
CA ILE A 33 -7.87 -50.26 3.33
C ILE A 33 -6.51 -50.80 3.78
N GLY A 34 -6.10 -50.52 5.02
CA GLY A 34 -4.92 -51.14 5.61
C GLY A 34 -4.83 -50.87 7.11
N LEU A 35 -5.35 -51.82 7.90
CA LEU A 35 -5.10 -51.91 9.34
C LEU A 35 -3.60 -52.01 9.63
N GLY A 36 -3.14 -51.25 10.63
CA GLY A 36 -1.78 -51.35 11.17
C GLY A 36 -1.69 -50.63 12.50
N THR A 37 -2.11 -51.31 13.55
CA THR A 37 -1.86 -50.94 14.96
C THR A 37 -0.36 -50.78 15.20
N PHE A 38 0.09 -49.62 15.67
CA PHE A 38 1.19 -49.56 16.66
C PHE A 38 1.18 -48.22 17.40
N LEU A 39 0.70 -48.28 18.64
CA LEU A 39 0.72 -47.22 19.63
C LEU A 39 2.12 -47.15 20.23
N THR A 40 2.92 -46.12 19.92
CA THR A 40 4.08 -45.75 20.75
C THR A 40 4.23 -44.23 20.86
N LEU A 41 4.00 -43.78 22.09
CA LEU A 41 4.61 -42.63 22.77
C LEU A 41 4.53 -41.25 22.12
N LEU A 42 3.56 -40.49 22.61
CA LEU A 42 3.51 -39.04 22.64
C LEU A 42 4.85 -38.43 23.11
N SER A 43 5.67 -37.99 22.17
CA SER A 43 6.56 -36.85 22.40
C SER A 43 5.76 -35.59 22.07
N ILE A 44 5.08 -35.06 23.08
CA ILE A 44 4.47 -33.74 23.04
C ILE A 44 5.63 -32.74 22.92
N ARG A 45 5.97 -32.36 21.69
CA ARG A 45 6.70 -31.11 21.48
C ARG A 45 5.70 -29.99 21.74
N PRO A 46 5.93 -29.09 22.70
CA PRO A 46 5.08 -27.91 22.81
C PRO A 46 5.22 -27.13 21.50
N ILE A 47 4.12 -27.04 20.77
CA ILE A 47 3.93 -26.04 19.73
C ILE A 47 4.03 -24.72 20.50
N ILE A 48 5.18 -24.05 20.39
CA ILE A 48 5.30 -22.65 20.72
C ILE A 48 4.40 -21.94 19.70
N LEU A 49 3.15 -21.74 20.10
CA LEU A 49 2.31 -20.69 19.58
C LEU A 49 3.10 -19.42 19.79
N ALA A 50 3.73 -18.93 18.71
CA ALA A 50 4.24 -17.58 18.67
C ALA A 50 3.07 -16.67 19.04
N GLU A 51 3.18 -16.06 20.22
CA GLU A 51 2.26 -15.03 20.68
C GLU A 51 2.13 -13.97 19.57
N PRO A 52 0.90 -13.63 19.15
CA PRO A 52 0.72 -12.45 18.33
C PRO A 52 1.15 -11.25 19.17
N GLN A 53 2.19 -10.58 18.70
CA GLN A 53 2.77 -9.41 19.34
C GLN A 53 1.70 -8.36 19.67
N THR A 54 1.52 -8.16 20.98
CA THR A 54 1.28 -6.88 21.67
C THR A 54 0.03 -6.08 21.29
N GLU A 55 -0.88 -5.96 22.26
CA GLU A 55 -2.00 -5.02 22.34
C GLU A 55 -1.56 -3.53 22.31
N ASN A 56 -0.26 -3.23 22.42
CA ASN A 56 0.33 -1.92 22.16
C ASN A 56 0.28 -1.49 20.68
N ASN A 57 -0.01 -2.42 19.75
CA ASN A 57 -0.07 -2.14 18.31
C ASN A 57 -1.26 -1.27 17.89
N VAL A 58 -2.35 -1.23 18.65
CA VAL A 58 -3.58 -0.55 18.23
C VAL A 58 -3.47 0.97 18.36
N GLN A 59 -2.85 1.46 19.45
CA GLN A 59 -2.64 2.90 19.67
C GLN A 59 -1.53 3.47 18.77
N GLU A 60 -0.50 2.69 18.48
CA GLU A 60 0.55 3.07 17.54
C GLU A 60 0.04 3.10 16.08
N ALA A 61 -0.86 2.20 15.70
CA ALA A 61 -1.56 2.25 14.40
C ALA A 61 -2.51 3.45 14.28
N LEU A 62 -3.17 3.86 15.37
CA LEU A 62 -4.05 5.02 15.44
C LEU A 62 -3.29 6.36 15.30
N LEU A 63 -2.09 6.46 15.87
CA LEU A 63 -1.22 7.62 15.69
C LEU A 63 -0.53 7.64 14.32
N LYS A 64 -0.23 6.47 13.71
CA LYS A 64 0.44 6.39 12.40
C LYS A 64 -0.34 7.04 11.26
N GLY A 65 -1.67 7.08 11.31
CA GLY A 65 -2.50 7.68 10.25
C GLY A 65 -2.81 9.17 10.41
N SER A 66 -2.47 9.79 11.55
CA SER A 66 -2.87 11.17 11.85
C SER A 66 -1.92 12.17 11.19
N PRO A 67 -2.42 13.10 10.34
CA PRO A 67 -1.57 14.08 9.68
C PRO A 67 -1.08 15.16 10.65
N LYS A 68 0.15 15.63 10.44
CA LYS A 68 0.58 16.90 11.02
C LYS A 68 -0.12 18.03 10.29
N VAL A 69 -0.87 18.86 11.01
CA VAL A 69 -1.61 19.98 10.44
C VAL A 69 -0.78 21.26 10.57
N LYS A 70 -0.51 21.94 9.45
CA LYS A 70 0.11 23.27 9.45
C LYS A 70 -0.63 24.17 8.47
N GLY A 71 -1.41 25.12 9.01
CA GLY A 71 -2.30 25.98 8.24
C GLY A 71 -3.29 25.18 7.39
N HIS A 72 -3.31 25.45 6.08
CA HIS A 72 -4.20 24.78 5.12
C HIS A 72 -3.66 23.45 4.57
N TYR A 73 -2.54 22.95 5.12
CA TYR A 73 -1.87 21.76 4.63
C TYR A 73 -1.88 20.63 5.67
N LEU A 74 -2.00 19.42 5.17
CA LEU A 74 -1.81 18.16 5.88
C LEU A 74 -0.47 17.58 5.43
N TYR A 75 0.35 17.19 6.41
CA TYR A 75 1.64 16.56 6.18
C TYR A 75 1.58 15.12 6.65
N PHE A 76 2.01 14.23 5.77
CA PHE A 76 2.12 12.80 6.02
C PHE A 76 3.56 12.38 5.79
N GLU A 77 4.12 11.64 6.74
CA GLU A 77 5.49 11.13 6.67
C GLU A 77 5.44 9.60 6.57
N GLY A 78 6.22 9.04 5.66
CA GLY A 78 6.45 7.61 5.55
C GLY A 78 7.93 7.30 5.60
N GLU A 79 8.27 6.12 6.08
CA GLU A 79 9.60 5.58 6.23
C GLU A 79 9.70 4.26 5.47
N GLY A 80 10.74 4.12 4.68
CA GLY A 80 10.95 2.97 3.82
C GLY A 80 12.34 2.42 4.01
N LYS A 81 12.41 1.13 4.29
CA LYS A 81 13.64 0.38 4.43
C LYS A 81 13.69 -0.69 3.34
N ALA A 82 14.73 -0.67 2.53
CA ALA A 82 15.03 -1.74 1.61
C ALA A 82 15.82 -2.87 2.31
N ASP A 83 15.86 -4.03 1.65
CA ASP A 83 16.68 -5.16 2.09
C ASP A 83 18.15 -4.72 2.22
N GLN A 84 18.75 -5.00 3.36
CA GLN A 84 20.14 -4.64 3.66
C GLN A 84 21.13 -5.53 2.91
N ASN A 85 20.68 -6.68 2.40
CA ASN A 85 21.51 -7.58 1.60
C ASN A 85 21.74 -7.09 0.17
N LEU A 86 20.97 -6.07 -0.29
CA LEU A 86 21.14 -5.48 -1.61
C LEU A 86 22.46 -4.71 -1.70
N GLN A 87 23.38 -5.25 -2.50
CA GLN A 87 24.69 -4.65 -2.75
C GLN A 87 24.63 -3.39 -3.63
N ASN A 88 23.60 -3.27 -4.49
CA ASN A 88 23.44 -2.13 -5.37
C ASN A 88 22.73 -0.97 -4.66
N GLN A 89 23.49 0.06 -4.30
CA GLN A 89 22.98 1.23 -3.59
C GLN A 89 21.85 1.95 -4.34
N THR A 90 21.94 2.08 -5.67
CA THR A 90 20.91 2.75 -6.47
C THR A 90 19.57 1.99 -6.40
N GLN A 91 19.63 0.66 -6.48
CA GLN A 91 18.43 -0.17 -6.34
C GLN A 91 17.88 -0.10 -4.92
N LYS A 92 18.76 -0.18 -3.92
CA LYS A 92 18.39 -0.08 -2.50
C LYS A 92 17.67 1.24 -2.21
N ARG A 93 18.21 2.36 -2.68
CA ARG A 93 17.56 3.67 -2.58
C ARG A 93 16.24 3.68 -3.33
N SER A 94 16.17 3.20 -4.58
CA SER A 94 14.88 3.19 -5.31
C SER A 94 13.77 2.46 -4.54
N LEU A 95 14.08 1.28 -3.99
CA LEU A 95 13.13 0.47 -3.22
C LEU A 95 12.74 1.12 -1.90
N SER A 96 13.71 1.66 -1.15
CA SER A 96 13.44 2.40 0.09
C SER A 96 12.52 3.59 -0.15
N LYS A 97 12.71 4.35 -1.25
CA LYS A 97 11.85 5.48 -1.62
C LYS A 97 10.43 5.05 -1.94
N GLU A 98 10.29 3.98 -2.71
CA GLU A 98 8.98 3.43 -3.06
C GLU A 98 8.23 2.93 -1.83
N ALA A 99 8.91 2.23 -0.92
CA ALA A 99 8.36 1.79 0.35
C ALA A 99 7.89 2.98 1.22
N ALA A 100 8.72 4.02 1.35
CA ALA A 100 8.38 5.22 2.13
C ALA A 100 7.15 5.94 1.56
N LEU A 101 7.07 6.07 0.23
CA LEU A 101 5.91 6.66 -0.44
C LEU A 101 4.65 5.80 -0.27
N LEU A 102 4.78 4.47 -0.32
CA LEU A 102 3.67 3.54 -0.12
C LEU A 102 3.12 3.66 1.31
N GLU A 103 3.99 3.75 2.32
CA GLU A 103 3.55 3.95 3.69
C GLU A 103 2.82 5.30 3.85
N ALA A 104 3.38 6.39 3.33
CA ALA A 104 2.73 7.70 3.35
C ALA A 104 1.35 7.66 2.66
N LYS A 105 1.24 7.02 1.49
CA LYS A 105 -0.03 6.82 0.77
C LYS A 105 -1.04 6.01 1.58
N THR A 106 -0.58 5.02 2.33
CA THR A 106 -1.43 4.19 3.21
C THR A 106 -1.98 5.03 4.36
N LYS A 107 -1.15 5.85 4.99
CA LYS A 107 -1.58 6.80 6.05
C LYS A 107 -2.63 7.79 5.52
N ILE A 108 -2.42 8.31 4.32
CA ILE A 108 -3.38 9.19 3.64
C ILE A 108 -4.70 8.46 3.36
N ALA A 109 -4.65 7.22 2.88
CA ALA A 109 -5.85 6.43 2.60
C ALA A 109 -6.69 6.21 3.87
N TYR A 110 -6.01 5.89 4.97
CA TYR A 110 -6.64 5.73 6.28
C TYR A 110 -7.30 7.03 6.75
N TYR A 111 -6.59 8.16 6.63
CA TYR A 111 -7.16 9.47 6.95
C TYR A 111 -8.41 9.78 6.10
N ILE A 112 -8.36 9.50 4.80
CA ILE A 112 -9.49 9.69 3.89
C ILE A 112 -10.69 8.84 4.30
N ASP A 113 -10.47 7.58 4.67
CA ASP A 113 -11.54 6.66 5.07
C ASP A 113 -12.30 7.15 6.31
N GLN A 114 -11.65 7.92 7.19
CA GLN A 114 -12.25 8.55 8.38
C GLN A 114 -13.02 9.84 8.10
N LEU A 115 -12.85 10.47 6.93
CA LEU A 115 -13.58 11.68 6.58
C LEU A 115 -15.07 11.39 6.39
N LYS A 116 -15.90 12.39 6.64
CA LYS A 116 -17.35 12.32 6.40
C LYS A 116 -17.68 12.94 5.04
N THR A 117 -18.63 12.35 4.34
CA THR A 117 -19.26 12.96 3.17
C THR A 117 -20.12 14.15 3.59
N LYS A 118 -20.51 15.01 2.65
CA LYS A 118 -21.49 16.09 2.91
C LYS A 118 -22.82 15.58 3.51
N LYS A 119 -23.15 14.30 3.33
CA LYS A 119 -24.34 13.64 3.86
C LYS A 119 -24.13 13.01 5.25
N GLY A 120 -22.97 13.22 5.87
CA GLY A 120 -22.63 12.71 7.21
C GLY A 120 -22.12 11.26 7.27
N LYS A 121 -22.14 10.51 6.15
CA LYS A 121 -21.62 9.13 6.10
C LYS A 121 -20.10 9.10 5.99
N LEU A 122 -19.44 8.11 6.58
CA LEU A 122 -17.99 7.90 6.43
C LEU A 122 -17.65 7.57 4.97
N ILE A 123 -16.52 8.09 4.48
CA ILE A 123 -16.03 7.76 3.13
C ILE A 123 -15.77 6.26 3.01
N LYS A 124 -15.28 5.59 4.07
CA LYS A 124 -15.10 4.14 4.12
C LYS A 124 -16.37 3.34 3.75
N GLU A 125 -17.54 3.81 4.19
CA GLU A 125 -18.81 3.15 3.86
C GLU A 125 -19.28 3.49 2.46
N GLU A 126 -19.13 4.76 2.07
CA GLU A 126 -19.57 5.24 0.76
C GLU A 126 -18.77 4.61 -0.38
N ARG A 127 -17.46 4.40 -0.22
CA ARG A 127 -16.62 3.76 -1.25
C ARG A 127 -17.02 2.31 -1.53
N THR A 128 -17.48 1.57 -0.52
CA THR A 128 -17.95 0.18 -0.68
C THR A 128 -19.24 0.12 -1.50
N LYS A 129 -20.09 1.14 -1.39
CA LYS A 129 -21.40 1.22 -2.07
C LYS A 129 -21.33 1.93 -3.42
N ASN A 130 -20.36 2.82 -3.60
CA ASN A 130 -20.30 3.76 -4.72
C ASN A 130 -18.96 3.66 -5.46
N LYS A 131 -18.96 2.95 -6.59
CA LYS A 131 -17.79 2.80 -7.48
C LYS A 131 -17.16 4.13 -7.91
N LYS A 132 -17.96 5.20 -8.05
CA LYS A 132 -17.43 6.53 -8.41
C LYS A 132 -16.60 7.12 -7.26
N MET A 133 -16.99 6.88 -6.01
CA MET A 133 -16.23 7.34 -4.84
C MET A 133 -14.93 6.57 -4.70
N GLU A 134 -15.00 5.24 -4.81
CA GLU A 134 -13.81 4.38 -4.83
C GLU A 134 -12.81 4.80 -5.91
N PHE A 135 -13.30 5.02 -7.14
CA PHE A 135 -12.46 5.48 -8.24
C PHE A 135 -11.78 6.82 -7.93
N LYS A 136 -12.52 7.80 -7.41
CA LYS A 136 -11.96 9.11 -7.02
C LYS A 136 -10.87 8.99 -5.95
N VAL A 137 -11.12 8.20 -4.91
CA VAL A 137 -10.13 7.96 -3.84
C VAL A 137 -8.90 7.27 -4.43
N SER A 138 -9.07 6.27 -5.28
CA SER A 138 -7.96 5.55 -5.91
C SER A 138 -7.10 6.46 -6.79
N ILE A 139 -7.71 7.31 -7.62
CA ILE A 139 -7.00 8.28 -8.46
C ILE A 139 -6.26 9.28 -7.59
N PHE A 140 -6.93 9.79 -6.55
CA PHE A 140 -6.33 10.76 -5.65
C PHE A 140 -5.06 10.18 -5.01
N ILE A 141 -5.13 8.99 -4.41
CA ILE A 141 -3.99 8.32 -3.76
C ILE A 141 -2.87 8.01 -4.76
N LYS A 142 -3.23 7.52 -5.96
CA LYS A 142 -2.24 7.21 -7.00
C LYS A 142 -1.48 8.45 -7.48
N GLY A 143 -2.18 9.58 -7.62
CA GLY A 143 -1.61 10.85 -8.06
C GLY A 143 -0.73 11.57 -7.04
N ILE A 144 -0.59 11.03 -5.83
CA ILE A 144 0.25 11.61 -4.79
C ILE A 144 1.72 11.35 -5.08
N GLN A 145 2.51 12.42 -4.98
CA GLN A 145 3.96 12.42 -5.09
C GLN A 145 4.56 12.98 -3.79
N PRO A 146 5.78 12.52 -3.42
CA PRO A 146 6.49 13.09 -2.29
C PRO A 146 6.88 14.54 -2.61
N GLN A 147 6.70 15.43 -1.63
CA GLN A 147 7.25 16.78 -1.72
C GLN A 147 8.75 16.76 -1.45
N GLU A 148 9.17 15.94 -0.49
CA GLU A 148 10.55 15.84 -0.05
C GLU A 148 10.88 14.38 0.25
N THR A 149 12.10 13.99 -0.03
CA THR A 149 12.66 12.69 0.32
C THR A 149 14.02 12.88 0.95
N GLN A 150 14.24 12.28 2.11
CA GLN A 150 15.49 12.35 2.86
C GLN A 150 16.05 10.93 3.00
N TRP A 151 17.37 10.81 2.92
CA TRP A 151 18.11 9.55 3.04
C TRP A 151 18.87 9.54 4.35
N ASP A 152 18.88 8.43 5.06
CA ASP A 152 19.77 8.21 6.19
C ASP A 152 21.10 7.57 5.75
N GLU A 153 22.01 7.38 6.70
CA GLU A 153 23.32 6.74 6.51
C GLU A 153 23.22 5.28 6.05
N TYR A 154 22.06 4.64 6.24
CA TYR A 154 21.80 3.24 5.91
C TYR A 154 21.03 3.06 4.60
N ASP A 155 20.86 4.14 3.82
CA ASP A 155 20.05 4.19 2.60
C ASP A 155 18.55 3.86 2.82
N ASN A 156 18.03 4.10 4.03
CA ASN A 156 16.60 4.18 4.27
C ASN A 156 16.09 5.54 3.83
N CYS A 157 14.83 5.56 3.38
CA CYS A 157 14.19 6.78 2.89
C CYS A 157 13.12 7.24 3.88
N LYS A 158 13.09 8.53 4.17
CA LYS A 158 11.93 9.22 4.69
C LYS A 158 11.27 10.04 3.59
N ALA A 159 9.98 9.88 3.37
CA ALA A 159 9.20 10.61 2.37
C ALA A 159 8.14 11.47 3.05
N THR A 160 8.14 12.77 2.73
CA THR A 160 7.14 13.72 3.23
C THR A 160 6.19 14.10 2.10
N VAL A 161 4.90 13.91 2.34
CA VAL A 161 3.82 14.28 1.41
C VAL A 161 3.02 15.44 1.99
N ARG A 162 2.78 16.46 1.17
CA ARG A 162 1.93 17.61 1.51
C ARG A 162 0.65 17.58 0.70
N ILE A 163 -0.48 17.69 1.40
CA ILE A 163 -1.81 17.75 0.79
C ILE A 163 -2.51 19.04 1.21
N HIS A 164 -3.06 19.78 0.26
CA HIS A 164 -3.89 20.95 0.56
C HIS A 164 -5.30 20.50 1.00
N LYS A 165 -5.72 20.87 2.22
CA LYS A 165 -7.00 20.47 2.84
C LYS A 165 -8.20 20.72 1.93
N LYS A 166 -8.33 21.96 1.42
CA LYS A 166 -9.44 22.35 0.53
C LYS A 166 -9.46 21.51 -0.75
N ARG A 167 -8.29 21.15 -1.30
CA ARG A 167 -8.20 20.35 -2.53
C ARG A 167 -8.68 18.92 -2.28
N LEU A 168 -8.28 18.34 -1.15
CA LEU A 168 -8.73 17.02 -0.70
C LEU A 168 -10.25 16.98 -0.48
N LEU A 169 -10.78 17.93 0.29
CA LEU A 169 -12.22 17.96 0.60
C LEU A 169 -13.06 18.21 -0.66
N ASN A 170 -12.61 19.10 -1.56
CA ASN A 170 -13.31 19.38 -2.80
C ASN A 170 -13.28 18.20 -3.78
N SER A 171 -12.15 17.49 -3.91
CA SER A 171 -12.04 16.34 -4.81
C SER A 171 -12.97 15.19 -4.38
N LEU A 172 -13.07 14.96 -3.07
CA LEU A 172 -13.87 13.89 -2.47
C LEU A 172 -15.31 14.30 -2.14
N LYS A 173 -15.66 15.59 -2.26
CA LYS A 173 -16.94 16.16 -1.76
C LYS A 173 -17.16 15.79 -0.27
N ALA A 174 -16.11 15.90 0.52
CA ALA A 174 -16.07 15.55 1.93
C ALA A 174 -16.15 16.80 2.84
N LYS A 175 -16.37 16.55 4.13
CA LYS A 175 -16.28 17.51 5.24
C LYS A 175 -15.29 16.94 6.27
N GLU A 176 -14.59 17.82 6.98
CA GLU A 176 -13.77 17.40 8.14
C GLU A 176 -14.66 16.65 9.17
N PRO A 177 -14.09 15.68 9.90
CA PRO A 177 -14.83 14.84 10.84
C PRO A 177 -15.54 15.63 11.94
#